data_AF-A0A961HTN0-F1
#
_entry.id   AF-A0A961HTN0-F1
#
_cell.length_a   1.000
_cell.length_b   1.000
_cell.length_c   1.000
_cell.angle_alpha   90.00
_cell.angle_beta   90.00
_cell.angle_gamma   90.00
#
_symmetry.space_group_name_H-M   'P 1'
#
loop_
_entity.id
_entity.type
_entity.pdbx_description
1 polymer ?
#
loop_
_entity_poly.entity_id
_entity_poly.type
_entity_poly.pdbx_seq_one_letter_code
_entity_poly.pdbx_strand_id
1 'polypeptide(L)'
;GMISPIDWAISSVFMLGLSVALSMSTRMVRDMIFKVSSEREESNRRFALLSSLVRTARSTTENLAQNISDLRLSLQTLEATGLHQQEAVQTTSSTMRSITEQMQEMAAGAGRQDEICQSNTDLVLKFRSKMEEIVRNSEMNMTGSQQIINLLEDGEVTLQKTLTGMQGIQESSHRIFEILDIINEIAERTNLLALNAAIEAARAGEEGRGFSVVASEVGKLADMSSRHASEIEDLIRRSHDQTMEGSELVRNMGSIMQRIHERSEHMQTRTEEIHSLIHRQQGFFSDIQKATLEIQGVASSMREKTNDQASRTSNVDAELVTLRKELEELSGAVAAIRTVIDELETERDHLAHTLDSEASH
;
A
#
# COMPACT_ATOMS: atom_id res chain seq x y z
N GLY A 1 87.43 47.05 -133.71
CA GLY A 1 88.39 47.74 -132.84
C GLY A 1 88.40 47.01 -131.51
N MET A 2 89.57 46.51 -131.12
CA MET A 2 89.79 45.62 -129.97
C MET A 2 89.34 46.24 -128.64
N ILE A 3 88.41 45.57 -127.94
CA ILE A 3 88.08 45.85 -126.53
C ILE A 3 89.11 45.11 -125.67
N SER A 4 89.70 45.85 -124.74
CA SER A 4 90.83 45.48 -123.88
C SER A 4 90.46 44.40 -122.83
N PRO A 5 91.40 43.52 -122.43
CA PRO A 5 91.21 42.56 -121.33
C PRO A 5 90.81 43.16 -119.97
N ILE A 6 90.89 44.48 -119.80
CA ILE A 6 90.63 45.19 -118.54
C ILE A 6 89.13 45.33 -118.24
N ASP A 7 88.26 45.45 -119.25
CA ASP A 7 86.81 45.66 -119.04
C ASP A 7 86.09 44.38 -118.57
N TRP A 8 86.61 43.19 -118.94
CA TRP A 8 86.08 41.91 -118.43
C TRP A 8 86.44 41.69 -116.94
N ALA A 9 87.58 42.21 -116.50
CA ALA A 9 88.00 42.13 -115.10
C ALA A 9 87.13 43.02 -114.18
N ILE A 10 86.77 44.23 -114.62
CA ILE A 10 85.97 45.17 -113.81
C ILE A 10 84.53 44.68 -113.64
N SER A 11 83.88 44.17 -114.70
CA SER A 11 82.52 43.63 -114.59
C SER A 11 82.46 42.33 -113.77
N SER A 12 83.52 41.52 -113.79
CA SER A 12 83.63 40.29 -113.00
C SER A 12 83.80 40.58 -111.51
N VAL A 13 84.61 41.58 -111.15
CA VAL A 13 84.79 42.04 -109.76
C VAL A 13 83.52 42.67 -109.20
N PHE A 14 82.77 43.42 -110.01
CA PHE A 14 81.51 44.02 -109.58
C PHE A 14 80.40 42.97 -109.34
N MET A 15 80.30 41.95 -110.20
CA MET A 15 79.38 40.82 -110.01
C MET A 15 79.75 39.95 -108.81
N LEU A 16 81.05 39.74 -108.55
CA LEU A 16 81.54 39.05 -107.34
C LEU A 16 81.24 39.84 -106.07
N GLY A 17 81.46 41.16 -106.08
CA GLY A 17 81.14 42.04 -104.97
C GLY A 17 79.63 42.07 -104.66
N LEU A 18 78.79 42.13 -105.69
CA LEU A 18 77.33 42.10 -105.55
C LEU A 18 76.84 40.72 -105.05
N SER A 19 77.41 39.63 -105.54
CA SER A 19 77.15 38.26 -105.07
C SER A 19 77.52 38.10 -103.59
N VAL A 20 78.69 38.60 -103.17
CA VAL A 20 79.13 38.55 -101.78
C VAL A 20 78.21 39.40 -100.90
N ALA A 21 77.86 40.61 -101.31
CA ALA A 21 76.93 41.48 -100.56
C ALA A 21 75.53 40.87 -100.43
N LEU A 22 74.99 40.27 -101.50
CA LEU A 22 73.70 39.58 -101.47
C LEU A 22 73.76 38.31 -100.62
N SER A 23 74.89 37.58 -100.64
CA SER A 23 75.11 36.42 -99.77
C SER A 23 75.24 36.80 -98.29
N MET A 24 75.89 37.94 -97.99
CA MET A 24 76.00 38.45 -96.62
C MET A 24 74.67 38.98 -96.12
N SER A 25 73.92 39.70 -96.96
CA SER A 25 72.57 40.17 -96.63
C SER A 25 71.61 39.00 -96.39
N THR A 26 71.62 37.98 -97.26
CA THR A 26 70.80 36.77 -97.05
C THR A 26 71.26 35.92 -95.87
N ARG A 27 72.56 35.90 -95.53
CA ARG A 27 73.06 35.28 -94.28
C ARG A 27 72.62 36.07 -93.05
N MET A 28 72.73 37.39 -93.06
CA MET A 28 72.35 38.25 -91.94
C MET A 28 70.84 38.21 -91.67
N VAL A 29 70.02 38.27 -92.72
CA VAL A 29 68.56 38.10 -92.62
C VAL A 29 68.22 36.69 -92.12
N ARG A 30 68.94 35.65 -92.55
CA ARG A 30 68.74 34.28 -92.08
C ARG A 30 69.12 34.10 -90.61
N ASP A 31 70.23 34.66 -90.16
CA ASP A 31 70.62 34.65 -88.74
C ASP A 31 69.65 35.45 -87.88
N MET A 32 69.16 36.59 -88.37
CA MET A 32 68.17 37.39 -87.66
C MET A 32 66.81 36.68 -87.58
N ILE A 33 66.37 36.02 -88.66
CA ILE A 33 65.18 35.16 -88.67
C ILE A 33 65.37 33.97 -87.72
N PHE A 34 66.54 33.33 -87.71
CA PHE A 34 66.82 32.21 -86.82
C PHE A 34 66.78 32.63 -85.36
N LYS A 35 67.41 33.76 -85.01
CA LYS A 35 67.42 34.31 -83.64
C LYS A 35 66.02 34.75 -83.19
N VAL A 36 65.28 35.46 -84.03
CA VAL A 36 63.87 35.83 -83.76
C VAL A 36 62.99 34.59 -83.67
N SER A 37 63.22 33.55 -84.48
CA SER A 37 62.46 32.31 -84.41
C SER A 37 62.76 31.49 -83.16
N SER A 38 64.01 31.47 -82.68
CA SER A 38 64.36 30.75 -81.45
C SER A 38 63.88 31.49 -80.21
N GLU A 39 63.99 32.82 -80.17
CA GLU A 39 63.41 33.64 -79.10
C GLU A 39 61.87 33.55 -79.10
N ARG A 40 61.23 33.47 -80.27
CA ARG A 40 59.78 33.24 -80.39
C ARG A 40 59.37 31.84 -79.93
N GLU A 41 60.17 30.80 -80.22
CA GLU A 41 59.90 29.45 -79.74
C GLU A 41 60.06 29.35 -78.22
N GLU A 42 61.08 29.99 -77.65
CA GLU A 42 61.28 30.05 -76.20
C GLU A 42 60.18 30.86 -75.50
N SER A 43 59.77 31.99 -76.08
CA SER A 43 58.63 32.79 -75.62
C SER A 43 57.31 32.00 -75.67
N ASN A 44 57.06 31.26 -76.75
CA ASN A 44 55.90 30.39 -76.86
C ASN A 44 55.91 29.25 -75.82
N ARG A 45 57.08 28.66 -75.53
CA ARG A 45 57.21 27.65 -74.46
C ARG A 45 56.94 28.24 -73.09
N ARG A 46 57.46 29.44 -72.79
CA ARG A 46 57.18 30.15 -71.54
C ARG A 46 55.70 30.50 -71.42
N PHE A 47 55.06 30.95 -72.51
CA PHE A 47 53.63 31.24 -72.54
C PHE A 47 52.78 29.98 -72.34
N ALA A 48 53.17 28.86 -72.96
CA ALA A 48 52.50 27.57 -72.75
C ALA A 48 52.58 27.11 -71.29
N LEU A 49 53.76 27.21 -70.66
CA LEU A 49 53.93 26.91 -69.23
C LEU A 49 53.07 27.84 -68.35
N LEU A 50 53.08 29.15 -68.61
CA LEU A 50 52.30 30.13 -67.87
C LEU A 50 50.79 29.87 -67.99
N SER A 51 50.31 29.57 -69.20
CA SER A 51 48.91 29.20 -69.43
C SER A 51 48.50 27.90 -68.72
N SER A 52 49.42 26.92 -68.63
CA SER A 52 49.18 25.68 -67.90
C SER A 52 49.15 25.91 -66.38
N LEU A 53 50.00 26.79 -65.86
CA LEU A 53 50.01 27.20 -64.46
C LEU A 53 48.73 27.95 -64.09
N VAL A 54 48.29 28.92 -64.89
CA VAL A 54 47.01 29.64 -64.68
C VAL A 54 45.82 28.68 -64.70
N ARG A 55 45.79 27.73 -65.66
CA ARG A 55 44.71 26.72 -65.72
C ARG A 55 44.72 25.82 -64.47
N THR A 56 45.90 25.44 -64.00
CA THR A 56 46.05 24.62 -62.79
C THR A 56 45.64 25.41 -61.55
N ALA A 57 46.07 26.67 -61.43
CA ALA A 57 45.69 27.58 -60.35
C ALA A 57 44.18 27.85 -60.30
N ARG A 58 43.53 27.98 -61.46
CA ARG A 58 42.07 28.11 -61.56
C ARG A 58 41.36 26.84 -61.09
N SER A 59 41.80 25.67 -61.56
CA SER A 59 41.28 24.37 -61.11
C SER A 59 41.48 24.17 -59.60
N THR A 60 42.63 24.54 -59.03
CA THR A 60 42.85 24.46 -57.58
C THR A 60 41.96 25.44 -56.81
N THR A 61 41.69 26.63 -57.35
CA THR A 61 40.79 27.63 -56.74
C THR A 61 39.33 27.15 -56.75
N GLU A 62 38.89 26.52 -57.84
CA GLU A 62 37.56 25.90 -57.94
C GLU A 62 37.41 24.71 -56.97
N ASN A 63 38.42 23.84 -56.88
CA ASN A 63 38.44 22.74 -55.90
C ASN A 63 38.47 23.26 -54.45
N LEU A 64 39.19 24.35 -54.18
CA LEU A 64 39.23 24.99 -52.86
C LEU A 64 37.85 25.57 -52.49
N ALA A 65 37.14 26.18 -53.45
CA ALA A 65 35.78 26.66 -53.25
C ALA A 65 34.81 25.53 -52.86
N GLN A 66 34.89 24.39 -53.55
CA GLN A 66 34.08 23.22 -53.25
C GLN A 66 34.38 22.66 -51.85
N ASN A 67 35.67 22.49 -51.52
CA ASN A 67 36.08 21.98 -50.21
C ASN A 67 35.65 22.92 -49.06
N ILE A 68 35.77 24.24 -49.24
CA ILE A 68 35.29 25.24 -48.26
C ILE A 68 33.78 25.11 -48.06
N SER A 69 33.01 24.96 -49.14
CA SER A 69 31.56 24.74 -49.06
C SER A 69 31.21 23.46 -48.31
N ASP A 70 31.89 22.35 -48.61
CA ASP A 70 31.66 21.05 -47.96
C ASP A 70 32.05 21.08 -46.47
N LEU A 71 33.16 21.76 -46.13
CA LEU A 71 33.57 21.99 -44.74
C LEU A 71 32.56 22.85 -43.97
N ARG A 72 32.00 23.88 -44.62
CA ARG A 72 30.98 24.75 -44.01
C ARG A 72 29.70 23.98 -43.70
N LEU A 73 29.22 23.16 -44.63
CA LEU A 73 28.06 22.28 -44.41
C LEU A 73 28.33 21.27 -43.28
N SER A 74 29.53 20.70 -43.25
CA SER A 74 29.95 19.77 -42.20
C SER A 74 30.01 20.44 -40.82
N LEU A 75 30.53 21.67 -40.73
CA LEU A 75 30.54 22.46 -39.50
C LEU A 75 29.14 22.81 -39.02
N GLN A 76 28.24 23.23 -39.92
CA GLN A 76 26.84 23.52 -39.54
C GLN A 76 26.15 22.28 -38.96
N THR A 77 26.41 21.11 -39.55
CA THR A 77 25.88 19.84 -39.05
C THR A 77 26.47 19.50 -37.68
N LEU A 78 27.77 19.73 -37.48
CA LEU A 78 28.47 19.49 -36.22
C LEU A 78 27.98 20.43 -35.10
N GLU A 79 27.76 21.71 -35.43
CA GLU A 79 27.20 22.72 -34.52
C GLU A 79 25.77 22.35 -34.11
N ALA A 80 24.91 21.97 -35.06
CA ALA A 80 23.55 21.51 -34.77
C ALA A 80 23.55 20.25 -33.90
N THR A 81 24.43 19.29 -34.18
CA THR A 81 24.58 18.07 -33.37
C THR A 81 25.06 18.38 -31.96
N GLY A 82 26.03 19.30 -31.82
CA GLY A 82 26.54 19.74 -30.52
C GLY A 82 25.47 20.40 -29.65
N LEU A 83 24.64 21.28 -30.23
CA LEU A 83 23.50 21.91 -29.54
C LEU A 83 22.47 20.87 -29.09
N HIS A 84 22.10 19.94 -29.97
CA HIS A 84 21.20 18.83 -29.61
C HIS A 84 21.76 17.97 -28.47
N GLN A 85 23.06 17.68 -28.48
CA GLN A 85 23.70 16.90 -27.42
C GLN A 85 23.74 17.67 -26.09
N GLN A 86 23.92 18.99 -26.09
CA GLN A 86 23.83 19.82 -24.90
C GLN A 86 22.42 19.79 -24.28
N GLU A 87 21.38 19.90 -25.10
CA GLU A 87 19.99 19.78 -24.64
C GLU A 87 19.71 18.40 -24.04
N ALA A 88 20.18 17.34 -24.70
CA ALA A 88 20.05 15.96 -24.21
C ALA A 88 20.76 15.77 -22.86
N VAL A 89 21.97 16.32 -22.68
CA VAL A 89 22.71 16.28 -21.42
C VAL A 89 21.95 17.00 -20.30
N GLN A 90 21.43 18.20 -20.57
CA GLN A 90 20.69 18.97 -19.57
C GLN A 90 19.40 18.26 -19.15
N THR A 91 18.67 17.70 -20.12
CA THR A 91 17.48 16.88 -19.88
C THR A 91 17.82 15.65 -19.03
N THR A 92 18.90 14.94 -19.38
CA THR A 92 19.35 13.76 -18.63
C THR A 92 19.74 14.13 -17.21
N SER A 93 20.49 15.21 -16.98
CA SER A 93 20.85 15.68 -15.64
C SER A 93 19.62 16.02 -14.78
N SER A 94 18.61 16.69 -15.36
CA SER A 94 17.36 16.96 -14.63
C SER A 94 16.64 15.67 -14.25
N THR A 95 16.65 14.67 -15.13
CA THR A 95 16.08 13.34 -14.89
C THR A 95 16.82 12.61 -13.77
N MET A 96 18.16 12.65 -13.75
CA MET A 96 18.96 12.04 -12.68
C MET A 96 18.68 12.66 -11.30
N ARG A 97 18.45 13.97 -11.24
CA ARG A 97 18.05 14.64 -10.01
C ARG A 97 16.69 14.12 -9.51
N SER A 98 15.70 14.03 -10.38
CA SER A 98 14.38 13.48 -10.02
C SER A 98 14.46 12.01 -9.59
N ILE A 99 15.31 11.20 -10.23
CA ILE A 99 15.58 9.82 -9.81
C ILE A 99 16.18 9.78 -8.41
N THR A 100 17.12 10.68 -8.10
CA THR A 100 17.74 10.77 -6.76
C THR A 100 16.73 11.11 -5.68
N GLU A 101 15.83 12.07 -5.95
CA GLU A 101 14.75 12.44 -5.03
C GLU A 101 13.79 11.25 -4.80
N GLN A 102 13.39 10.54 -5.87
CA GLN A 102 12.55 9.33 -5.75
C GLN A 102 13.24 8.21 -4.95
N MET A 103 14.54 7.99 -5.12
CA MET A 103 15.28 6.99 -4.35
C MET A 103 15.30 7.31 -2.85
N GLN A 104 15.46 8.58 -2.47
CA GLN A 104 15.40 8.99 -1.06
C GLN A 104 14.01 8.71 -0.46
N GLU A 105 12.95 9.00 -1.21
CA GLU A 105 11.58 8.71 -0.79
C GLU A 105 11.34 7.19 -0.67
N MET A 106 11.85 6.38 -1.59
CA MET A 106 11.77 4.92 -1.53
C MET A 106 12.51 4.35 -0.32
N ALA A 107 13.72 4.84 -0.03
CA ALA A 107 14.49 4.43 1.14
C ALA A 107 13.75 4.77 2.45
N ALA A 108 13.18 5.98 2.55
CA ALA A 108 12.37 6.38 3.70
C ALA A 108 11.06 5.57 3.78
N GLY A 109 10.45 5.23 2.65
CA GLY A 109 9.28 4.36 2.55
C GLY A 109 9.55 2.96 3.10
N ALA A 110 10.66 2.34 2.69
CA ALA A 110 11.08 1.04 3.17
C ALA A 110 11.35 1.03 4.69
N GLY A 111 11.99 2.09 5.22
CA GLY A 111 12.21 2.24 6.66
C GLY A 111 10.90 2.32 7.47
N ARG A 112 9.93 3.12 6.99
CA ARG A 112 8.59 3.19 7.60
C ARG A 112 7.87 1.85 7.56
N GLN A 113 8.04 1.07 6.48
CA GLN A 113 7.46 -0.26 6.37
C GLN A 113 8.01 -1.22 7.43
N ASP A 114 9.31 -1.19 7.71
CA ASP A 114 9.91 -2.00 8.77
C ASP A 114 9.33 -1.67 10.15
N GLU A 115 9.16 -0.38 10.46
CA GLU A 115 8.53 0.08 11.72
C GLU A 115 7.08 -0.41 11.85
N ILE A 116 6.29 -0.29 10.78
CA ILE A 116 4.90 -0.78 10.75
C ILE A 116 4.86 -2.29 10.96
N CYS A 117 5.76 -3.05 10.32
CA CYS A 117 5.83 -4.49 10.49
C CYS A 117 6.20 -4.91 11.92
N GLN A 118 7.12 -4.21 12.57
CA GLN A 118 7.45 -4.44 13.98
C GLN A 118 6.25 -4.14 14.87
N SER A 119 5.57 -3.02 14.66
CA SER A 119 4.36 -2.66 15.40
C SER A 119 3.25 -3.69 15.21
N ASN A 120 3.02 -4.18 13.98
CA ASN A 120 2.04 -5.23 13.70
C ASN A 120 2.37 -6.53 14.43
N THR A 121 3.66 -6.90 14.46
CA THR A 121 4.12 -8.09 15.18
C THR A 121 3.82 -7.98 16.68
N ASP A 122 4.12 -6.84 17.31
CA ASP A 122 3.81 -6.59 18.72
C ASP A 122 2.31 -6.62 19.00
N LEU A 123 1.49 -5.99 18.13
CA LEU A 123 0.04 -6.04 18.25
C LEU A 123 -0.50 -7.47 18.18
N VAL A 124 -0.01 -8.29 17.24
CA VAL A 124 -0.40 -9.71 17.15
C VAL A 124 -0.05 -10.47 18.43
N LEU A 125 1.12 -10.24 19.03
CA LEU A 125 1.50 -10.87 20.29
C LEU A 125 0.59 -10.46 21.45
N LYS A 126 0.29 -9.16 21.58
CA LYS A 126 -0.63 -8.64 22.59
C LYS A 126 -2.03 -9.23 22.42
N PHE A 127 -2.51 -9.32 21.20
CA PHE A 127 -3.81 -9.93 20.91
C PHE A 127 -3.84 -11.42 21.28
N ARG A 128 -2.79 -12.19 20.97
CA ARG A 128 -2.70 -13.61 21.37
C ARG A 128 -2.79 -13.76 22.89
N SER A 129 -2.05 -12.96 23.64
CA SER A 129 -2.12 -12.96 25.11
C SER A 129 -3.51 -12.63 25.63
N LYS A 130 -4.19 -11.65 25.03
CA LYS A 130 -5.59 -11.33 25.39
C LYS A 130 -6.56 -12.45 25.04
N MET A 131 -6.34 -13.17 23.96
CA MET A 131 -7.17 -14.34 23.64
C MET A 131 -7.00 -15.47 24.66
N GLU A 132 -5.79 -15.72 25.16
CA GLU A 132 -5.56 -16.68 26.24
C GLU A 132 -6.25 -16.28 27.54
N GLU A 133 -6.33 -14.98 27.84
CA GLU A 133 -7.12 -14.46 28.96
C GLU A 133 -8.63 -14.73 28.78
N ILE A 134 -9.17 -14.52 27.57
CA ILE A 134 -10.58 -14.80 27.27
C ILE A 134 -10.87 -16.30 27.38
N VAL A 135 -9.98 -17.18 26.92
CA VAL A 135 -10.12 -18.64 27.08
C VAL A 135 -10.23 -19.00 28.56
N ARG A 136 -9.33 -18.51 29.41
CA ARG A 136 -9.36 -18.77 30.85
C ARG A 136 -10.63 -18.28 31.52
N ASN A 137 -11.09 -17.07 31.17
CA ASN A 137 -12.35 -16.52 31.69
C ASN A 137 -13.57 -17.34 31.22
N SER A 138 -13.53 -17.86 29.99
CA SER A 138 -14.57 -18.71 29.43
C SER A 138 -14.65 -20.05 30.17
N GLU A 139 -13.51 -20.70 30.43
CA GLU A 139 -13.44 -21.92 31.23
C GLU A 139 -13.98 -21.72 32.65
N MET A 140 -13.66 -20.58 33.27
CA MET A 140 -14.18 -20.21 34.59
C MET A 140 -15.70 -20.02 34.56
N ASN A 141 -16.23 -19.34 33.55
CA ASN A 141 -17.68 -19.15 33.37
C ASN A 141 -18.40 -20.49 33.14
N MET A 142 -17.82 -21.39 32.33
CA MET A 142 -18.37 -22.72 32.09
C MET A 142 -18.43 -23.55 33.39
N THR A 143 -17.33 -23.54 34.16
CA THR A 143 -17.27 -24.20 35.47
C THR A 143 -18.30 -23.62 36.44
N GLY A 144 -18.40 -22.29 36.51
CA GLY A 144 -19.38 -21.61 37.37
C GLY A 144 -20.82 -21.89 36.96
N SER A 145 -21.11 -21.93 35.66
CA SER A 145 -22.44 -22.30 35.15
C SER A 145 -22.81 -23.73 35.52
N GLN A 146 -21.87 -24.67 35.40
CA GLN A 146 -22.08 -26.06 35.81
C GLN A 146 -22.35 -26.18 37.32
N GLN A 147 -21.63 -25.43 38.14
CA GLN A 147 -21.88 -25.40 39.59
C GLN A 147 -23.29 -24.87 39.91
N ILE A 148 -23.75 -23.83 39.20
CA ILE A 148 -25.11 -23.31 39.36
C ILE A 148 -26.14 -24.38 38.97
N ILE A 149 -25.94 -25.09 37.85
CA ILE A 149 -26.86 -26.16 37.43
C ILE A 149 -26.97 -27.24 38.51
N ASN A 150 -25.84 -27.72 39.05
CA ASN A 150 -25.85 -28.72 40.11
C ASN A 150 -26.58 -28.23 41.38
N LEU A 151 -26.39 -26.95 41.76
CA LEU A 151 -27.10 -26.35 42.89
C LEU A 151 -28.61 -26.22 42.65
N LEU A 152 -29.03 -25.99 41.40
CA LEU A 152 -30.43 -25.92 41.02
C LEU A 152 -31.11 -27.29 41.13
N GLU A 153 -30.43 -28.37 40.73
CA GLU A 153 -30.92 -29.74 40.88
C GLU A 153 -31.16 -30.10 42.36
N ASP A 154 -30.19 -29.78 43.24
CA ASP A 154 -30.34 -29.97 44.69
C ASP A 154 -31.50 -29.12 45.27
N GLY A 155 -31.64 -27.90 44.76
CA GLY A 155 -32.73 -26.98 45.13
C GLY A 155 -34.10 -27.49 44.71
N GLU A 156 -34.21 -28.07 43.51
CA GLU A 156 -35.45 -28.65 43.00
C GLU A 156 -35.91 -29.84 43.87
N VAL A 157 -34.98 -30.72 44.25
CA VAL A 157 -35.26 -31.82 45.19
C VAL A 157 -35.78 -31.29 46.53
N THR A 158 -35.22 -30.18 47.02
CA THR A 158 -35.64 -29.56 48.27
C THR A 158 -37.04 -28.96 48.16
N LEU A 159 -37.34 -28.23 47.08
CA LEU A 159 -38.67 -27.66 46.82
C LEU A 159 -39.74 -28.75 46.71
N GLN A 160 -39.45 -29.84 45.99
CA GLN A 160 -40.31 -31.03 45.90
C GLN A 160 -40.65 -31.59 47.29
N LYS A 161 -39.65 -31.77 48.15
CA LYS A 161 -39.88 -32.24 49.54
C LYS A 161 -40.73 -31.27 50.34
N THR A 162 -40.49 -29.96 50.21
CA THR A 162 -41.27 -28.93 50.89
C THR A 162 -42.73 -28.93 50.44
N LEU A 163 -43.00 -29.04 49.14
CA LEU A 163 -44.37 -29.14 48.61
C LEU A 163 -45.10 -30.37 49.16
N THR A 164 -44.44 -31.53 49.18
CA THR A 164 -45.02 -32.76 49.77
C THR A 164 -45.32 -32.58 51.26
N GLY A 165 -44.43 -31.89 52.00
CA GLY A 165 -44.67 -31.58 53.43
C GLY A 165 -45.87 -30.67 53.63
N MET A 166 -46.02 -29.61 52.82
CA MET A 166 -47.18 -28.71 52.87
C MET A 166 -48.48 -29.44 52.53
N GLN A 167 -48.48 -30.33 51.53
CA GLN A 167 -49.63 -31.18 51.21
C GLN A 167 -50.02 -32.09 52.39
N GLY A 168 -49.03 -32.68 53.08
CA GLY A 168 -49.28 -33.49 54.28
C GLY A 168 -49.90 -32.69 55.44
N ILE A 169 -49.49 -31.42 55.62
CA ILE A 169 -50.10 -30.51 56.60
C ILE A 169 -51.54 -30.16 56.21
N GLN A 170 -51.80 -29.93 54.92
CA GLN A 170 -53.16 -29.65 54.42
C GLN A 170 -54.10 -30.83 54.65
N GLU A 171 -53.66 -32.05 54.33
CA GLU A 171 -54.42 -33.27 54.57
C GLU A 171 -54.68 -33.48 56.07
N SER A 172 -53.65 -33.27 56.90
CA SER A 172 -53.78 -33.35 58.36
C SER A 172 -54.76 -32.31 58.91
N SER A 173 -54.72 -31.08 58.40
CA SER A 173 -55.65 -30.00 58.79
C SER A 173 -57.08 -30.36 58.41
N HIS A 174 -57.30 -30.92 57.22
CA HIS A 174 -58.62 -31.39 56.78
C HIS A 174 -59.17 -32.47 57.73
N ARG A 175 -58.33 -33.43 58.11
CA ARG A 175 -58.71 -34.48 59.05
C ARG A 175 -59.03 -33.94 60.45
N ILE A 176 -58.35 -32.87 60.88
CA ILE A 176 -58.67 -32.20 62.15
C ILE A 176 -60.02 -31.50 62.06
N PHE A 177 -60.37 -30.85 60.94
CA PHE A 177 -61.70 -30.28 60.75
C PHE A 177 -62.80 -31.33 60.90
N GLU A 178 -62.66 -32.51 60.27
CA GLU A 178 -63.62 -33.61 60.42
C GLU A 178 -63.81 -34.04 61.89
N ILE A 179 -62.71 -34.07 62.67
CA ILE A 179 -62.76 -34.43 64.10
C ILE A 179 -63.45 -33.33 64.91
N LEU A 180 -63.17 -32.06 64.62
CA LEU A 180 -63.77 -30.92 65.31
C LEU A 180 -65.28 -30.85 65.07
N ASP A 181 -65.74 -31.15 63.86
CA ASP A 181 -67.18 -31.25 63.54
C ASP A 181 -67.85 -32.32 64.42
N ILE A 182 -67.24 -33.49 64.58
CA ILE A 182 -67.75 -34.56 65.46
C ILE A 182 -67.75 -34.11 66.92
N ILE A 183 -66.70 -33.43 67.40
CA ILE A 183 -66.63 -32.92 68.78
C ILE A 183 -67.74 -31.90 69.03
N ASN A 184 -67.98 -31.00 68.08
CA ASN A 184 -69.02 -29.98 68.21
C ASN A 184 -70.41 -30.64 68.23
N GLU A 185 -70.65 -31.64 67.36
CA GLU A 185 -71.88 -32.44 67.38
C GLU A 185 -72.08 -33.18 68.72
N ILE A 186 -71.02 -33.76 69.28
CA ILE A 186 -71.07 -34.42 70.61
C ILE A 186 -71.40 -33.38 71.69
N ALA A 187 -70.75 -32.22 71.69
CA ALA A 187 -70.98 -31.16 72.66
C ALA A 187 -72.44 -30.67 72.61
N GLU A 188 -73.00 -30.44 71.43
CA GLU A 188 -74.42 -30.07 71.27
C GLU A 188 -75.36 -31.16 71.80
N ARG A 189 -75.11 -32.43 71.45
CA ARG A 189 -75.90 -33.56 71.97
C ARG A 189 -75.81 -33.68 73.49
N THR A 190 -74.63 -33.49 74.08
CA THR A 190 -74.43 -33.49 75.53
C THR A 190 -75.14 -32.31 76.19
N ASN A 191 -75.12 -31.13 75.58
CA ASN A 191 -75.84 -29.97 76.08
C ASN A 191 -77.37 -30.19 76.06
N LEU A 192 -77.91 -30.79 74.99
CA LEU A 192 -79.32 -31.17 74.92
C LEU A 192 -79.69 -32.24 75.96
N LEU A 193 -78.83 -33.24 76.18
CA LEU A 193 -79.01 -34.24 77.24
C LEU A 193 -79.00 -33.60 78.64
N ALA A 194 -78.08 -32.68 78.90
CA ALA A 194 -77.98 -31.95 80.15
C ALA A 194 -79.22 -31.07 80.40
N LEU A 195 -79.70 -30.40 79.35
CA LEU A 195 -80.94 -29.61 79.41
C LEU A 195 -82.14 -30.49 79.74
N ASN A 196 -82.28 -31.64 79.07
CA ASN A 196 -83.35 -32.60 79.34
C ASN A 196 -83.28 -33.13 80.79
N ALA A 197 -82.08 -33.44 81.29
CA ALA A 197 -81.88 -33.87 82.67
C ALA A 197 -82.21 -32.76 83.69
N ALA A 198 -81.87 -31.50 83.39
CA ALA A 198 -82.20 -30.37 84.24
C ALA A 198 -83.73 -30.15 84.31
N ILE A 199 -84.44 -30.31 83.19
CA ILE A 199 -85.91 -30.24 83.14
C ILE A 199 -86.52 -31.34 84.00
N GLU A 200 -86.06 -32.59 83.87
CA GLU A 200 -86.63 -33.71 84.63
C GLU A 200 -86.28 -33.64 86.12
N ALA A 201 -85.09 -33.13 86.46
CA ALA A 201 -84.70 -32.84 87.84
C ALA A 201 -85.57 -31.75 88.49
N ALA A 202 -85.91 -30.69 87.75
CA ALA A 202 -86.86 -29.68 88.20
C ALA A 202 -88.27 -30.25 88.42
N ARG A 203 -88.66 -31.23 87.59
CA ARG A 203 -89.95 -31.93 87.66
C ARG A 203 -90.07 -32.83 88.90
N ALA A 204 -88.97 -33.39 89.39
CA ALA A 204 -88.91 -34.22 90.59
C ALA A 204 -88.93 -33.42 91.91
N GLY A 205 -88.89 -32.08 91.88
CA GLY A 205 -88.99 -31.23 93.07
C GLY A 205 -87.77 -31.32 94.00
N GLU A 206 -87.99 -31.48 95.31
CA GLU A 206 -86.90 -31.52 96.31
C GLU A 206 -85.95 -32.71 96.13
N GLU A 207 -86.47 -33.88 95.73
CA GLU A 207 -85.70 -35.11 95.47
C GLU A 207 -84.75 -34.96 94.26
N GLY A 208 -85.04 -34.02 93.35
CA GLY A 208 -84.26 -33.76 92.13
C GLY A 208 -83.14 -32.74 92.29
N ARG A 209 -83.00 -32.04 93.44
CA ARG A 209 -82.04 -30.94 93.61
C ARG A 209 -80.59 -31.33 93.32
N GLY A 210 -80.16 -32.51 93.76
CA GLY A 210 -78.80 -33.02 93.50
C GLY A 210 -78.56 -33.28 92.01
N PHE A 211 -79.55 -33.87 91.31
CA PHE A 211 -79.48 -34.11 89.87
C PHE A 211 -79.49 -32.82 89.05
N SER A 212 -80.25 -31.81 89.48
CA SER A 212 -80.30 -30.50 88.80
C SER A 212 -78.94 -29.80 88.81
N VAL A 213 -78.17 -29.91 89.90
CA VAL A 213 -76.82 -29.32 89.99
C VAL A 213 -75.87 -30.03 89.02
N VAL A 214 -75.88 -31.37 89.00
CA VAL A 214 -75.06 -32.15 88.07
C VAL A 214 -75.43 -31.84 86.62
N ALA A 215 -76.72 -31.78 86.29
CA ALA A 215 -77.18 -31.45 84.94
C ALA A 215 -76.73 -30.05 84.49
N SER A 216 -76.78 -29.04 85.37
CA SER A 216 -76.27 -27.71 85.06
C SER A 216 -74.76 -27.70 84.84
N GLU A 217 -73.99 -28.47 85.59
CA GLU A 217 -72.53 -28.54 85.45
C GLU A 217 -72.13 -29.26 84.16
N VAL A 218 -72.83 -30.35 83.81
CA VAL A 218 -72.65 -31.05 82.53
C VAL A 218 -73.00 -30.14 81.34
N GLY A 219 -74.06 -29.33 81.45
CA GLY A 219 -74.42 -28.35 80.42
C GLY A 219 -73.34 -27.28 80.22
N LYS A 220 -72.77 -26.75 81.31
CA LYS A 220 -71.64 -25.82 81.23
C LYS A 220 -70.40 -26.44 80.59
N LEU A 221 -70.07 -27.69 80.96
CA LEU A 221 -68.96 -28.44 80.36
C LEU A 221 -69.16 -28.64 78.85
N ALA A 222 -70.39 -28.93 78.42
CA ALA A 222 -70.73 -29.07 77.01
C ALA A 222 -70.58 -27.75 76.23
N ASP A 223 -71.08 -26.64 76.77
CA ASP A 223 -70.92 -25.30 76.17
C ASP A 223 -69.45 -24.88 76.10
N MET A 224 -68.67 -25.13 77.15
CA MET A 224 -67.23 -24.91 77.16
C MET A 224 -66.51 -25.77 76.11
N SER A 225 -66.91 -27.02 75.93
CA SER A 225 -66.32 -27.92 74.92
C SER A 225 -66.59 -27.43 73.50
N SER A 226 -67.81 -26.97 73.20
CA SER A 226 -68.15 -26.40 71.89
C SER A 226 -67.36 -25.12 71.61
N ARG A 227 -67.26 -24.23 72.61
CA ARG A 227 -66.49 -22.98 72.50
C ARG A 227 -65.01 -23.25 72.22
N HIS A 228 -64.39 -24.19 72.94
CA HIS A 228 -63.00 -24.58 72.68
C HIS A 228 -62.81 -25.30 71.34
N ALA A 229 -63.77 -26.13 70.91
CA ALA A 229 -63.72 -26.76 69.59
C ALA A 229 -63.71 -25.70 68.47
N SER A 230 -64.55 -24.67 68.57
CA SER A 230 -64.58 -23.55 67.62
C SER A 230 -63.28 -22.71 67.64
N GLU A 231 -62.69 -22.46 68.82
CA GLU A 231 -61.39 -21.79 68.93
C GLU A 231 -60.26 -22.61 68.25
N ILE A 232 -60.28 -23.95 68.40
CA ILE A 232 -59.33 -24.84 67.71
C ILE A 232 -59.59 -24.83 66.20
N GLU A 233 -60.85 -24.82 65.77
CA GLU A 233 -61.22 -24.74 64.35
C GLU A 233 -60.63 -23.49 63.68
N ASP A 234 -60.77 -22.33 64.32
CA ASP A 234 -60.19 -21.07 63.82
C ASP A 234 -58.66 -21.11 63.74
N LEU A 235 -57.99 -21.76 64.70
CA LEU A 235 -56.54 -21.97 64.67
C LEU A 235 -56.10 -22.87 63.52
N ILE A 236 -56.85 -23.95 63.27
CA ILE A 236 -56.57 -24.90 62.18
C ILE A 236 -56.86 -24.27 60.82
N ARG A 237 -57.93 -23.48 60.70
CA ARG A 237 -58.25 -22.71 59.49
C ARG A 237 -57.14 -21.75 59.11
N ARG A 238 -56.66 -20.95 60.06
CA ARG A 238 -55.51 -20.08 59.82
C ARG A 238 -54.25 -20.86 59.41
N SER A 239 -53.99 -22.00 60.05
CA SER A 239 -52.85 -22.85 59.69
C SER A 239 -52.98 -23.43 58.27
N HIS A 240 -54.20 -23.81 57.86
CA HIS A 240 -54.48 -24.28 56.50
C HIS A 240 -54.24 -23.19 55.46
N ASP A 241 -54.76 -21.98 55.70
CA ASP A 241 -54.61 -20.83 54.80
C ASP A 241 -53.13 -20.43 54.65
N GLN A 242 -52.37 -20.40 55.76
CA GLN A 242 -50.93 -20.13 55.73
C GLN A 242 -50.14 -21.20 54.96
N THR A 243 -50.56 -22.46 55.04
CA THR A 243 -49.93 -23.58 54.31
C THR A 243 -50.25 -23.52 52.81
N MET A 244 -51.47 -23.08 52.45
CA MET A 244 -51.86 -22.80 51.06
C MET A 244 -51.01 -21.68 50.46
N GLU A 245 -50.87 -20.56 51.14
CA GLU A 245 -50.03 -19.43 50.72
C GLU A 245 -48.55 -19.87 50.59
N GLY A 246 -48.04 -20.61 51.58
CA GLY A 246 -46.70 -21.17 51.53
C GLY A 246 -46.47 -22.09 50.32
N SER A 247 -47.45 -22.91 49.96
CA SER A 247 -47.39 -23.78 48.78
C SER A 247 -47.29 -22.99 47.48
N GLU A 248 -48.03 -21.87 47.37
CA GLU A 248 -47.97 -21.00 46.20
C GLU A 248 -46.60 -20.31 46.07
N LEU A 249 -46.04 -19.80 47.17
CA LEU A 249 -44.70 -19.21 47.19
C LEU A 249 -43.63 -20.21 46.74
N VAL A 250 -43.72 -21.47 47.20
CA VAL A 250 -42.79 -22.54 46.82
C VAL A 250 -42.92 -22.90 45.33
N ARG A 251 -44.14 -22.92 44.76
CA ARG A 251 -44.33 -23.10 43.31
C ARG A 251 -43.72 -21.96 42.50
N ASN A 252 -43.91 -20.72 42.94
CA ASN A 252 -43.31 -19.55 42.31
C ASN A 252 -41.78 -19.61 42.35
N MET A 253 -41.20 -20.05 43.48
CA MET A 253 -39.76 -20.31 43.58
C MET A 253 -39.29 -21.35 42.56
N GLY A 254 -40.03 -22.44 42.37
CA GLY A 254 -39.74 -23.45 41.35
C GLY A 254 -39.66 -22.86 39.93
N SER A 255 -40.61 -22.01 39.55
CA SER A 255 -40.57 -21.32 38.25
C SER A 255 -39.35 -20.40 38.09
N ILE A 256 -38.95 -19.70 39.16
CA ILE A 256 -37.74 -18.86 39.14
C ILE A 256 -36.50 -19.73 38.95
N MET A 257 -36.38 -20.86 39.65
CA MET A 257 -35.24 -21.78 39.52
C MET A 257 -35.14 -22.36 38.11
N GLN A 258 -36.26 -22.74 37.49
CA GLN A 258 -36.28 -23.19 36.09
C GLN A 258 -35.75 -22.12 35.13
N ARG A 259 -36.16 -20.85 35.32
CA ARG A 259 -35.64 -19.74 34.51
C ARG A 259 -34.14 -19.51 34.72
N ILE A 260 -33.61 -19.75 35.92
CA ILE A 260 -32.17 -19.68 36.17
C ILE A 260 -31.45 -20.84 35.46
N HIS A 261 -32.02 -22.05 35.48
CA HIS A 261 -31.48 -23.21 34.77
C HIS A 261 -31.32 -22.94 33.27
N GLU A 262 -32.39 -22.49 32.60
CA GLU A 262 -32.36 -22.13 31.17
C GLU A 262 -31.30 -21.05 30.87
N ARG A 263 -31.14 -20.06 31.76
CA ARG A 263 -30.13 -19.00 31.60
C ARG A 263 -28.70 -19.53 31.76
N SER A 264 -28.48 -20.50 32.65
CA SER A 264 -27.19 -21.16 32.84
C SER A 264 -26.82 -22.05 31.65
N GLU A 265 -27.78 -22.79 31.07
CA GLU A 265 -27.57 -23.54 29.83
C GLU A 265 -27.20 -22.62 28.66
N HIS A 266 -27.94 -21.52 28.48
CA HIS A 266 -27.60 -20.52 27.46
C HIS A 266 -26.21 -19.90 27.68
N MET A 267 -25.76 -19.76 28.92
CA MET A 267 -24.40 -19.31 29.22
C MET A 267 -23.35 -20.32 28.76
N GLN A 268 -23.60 -21.63 28.93
CA GLN A 268 -22.70 -22.68 28.43
C GLN A 268 -22.58 -22.62 26.90
N THR A 269 -23.70 -22.60 26.17
CA THR A 269 -23.69 -22.50 24.70
C THR A 269 -22.95 -21.25 24.21
N ARG A 270 -23.17 -20.09 24.82
CA ARG A 270 -22.44 -18.86 24.46
C ARG A 270 -20.94 -18.97 24.72
N THR A 271 -20.55 -19.69 25.77
CA THR A 271 -19.15 -19.90 26.10
C THR A 271 -18.48 -20.80 25.05
N GLU A 272 -19.16 -21.83 24.57
CA GLU A 272 -18.69 -22.67 23.46
C GLU A 272 -18.53 -21.87 22.15
N GLU A 273 -19.48 -20.98 21.84
CA GLU A 273 -19.38 -20.06 20.69
C GLU A 273 -18.14 -19.16 20.81
N ILE A 274 -17.85 -18.65 22.02
CA ILE A 274 -16.65 -17.85 22.29
C ILE A 274 -15.38 -18.66 22.01
N HIS A 275 -15.30 -19.92 22.44
CA HIS A 275 -14.15 -20.78 22.13
C HIS A 275 -13.96 -20.98 20.61
N SER A 276 -15.04 -21.20 19.87
CA SER A 276 -14.99 -21.31 18.41
C SER A 276 -14.51 -20.01 17.73
N LEU A 277 -14.99 -18.86 18.20
CA LEU A 277 -14.52 -17.54 17.72
C LEU A 277 -13.02 -17.34 18.00
N ILE A 278 -12.56 -17.70 19.19
CA ILE A 278 -11.14 -17.59 19.55
C ILE A 278 -10.27 -18.45 18.64
N HIS A 279 -10.67 -19.70 18.38
CA HIS A 279 -9.94 -20.58 17.49
C HIS A 279 -9.84 -20.00 16.06
N ARG A 280 -10.93 -19.40 15.54
CA ARG A 280 -10.89 -18.72 14.23
C ARG A 280 -9.94 -17.52 14.25
N GLN A 281 -9.95 -16.73 15.32
CA GLN A 281 -9.08 -15.57 15.45
C GLN A 281 -7.58 -15.94 15.46
N GLN A 282 -7.23 -17.09 16.06
CA GLN A 282 -5.86 -17.60 16.01
C GLN A 282 -5.39 -17.87 14.57
N GLY A 283 -6.28 -18.37 13.70
CA GLY A 283 -6.02 -18.52 12.27
C GLY A 283 -5.72 -17.17 11.61
N PHE A 284 -6.57 -16.17 11.85
CA PHE A 284 -6.36 -14.81 11.32
C PHE A 284 -5.02 -14.20 11.77
N PHE A 285 -4.58 -14.41 13.00
CA PHE A 285 -3.29 -13.91 13.46
C PHE A 285 -2.11 -14.58 12.75
N SER A 286 -2.22 -15.86 12.39
CA SER A 286 -1.22 -16.55 11.57
C SER A 286 -1.10 -15.90 10.18
N ASP A 287 -2.23 -15.55 9.57
CA ASP A 287 -2.24 -14.92 8.26
C ASP A 287 -1.69 -13.48 8.29
N ILE A 288 -2.03 -12.70 9.33
CA ILE A 288 -1.43 -11.37 9.56
C ILE A 288 0.09 -11.49 9.73
N GLN A 289 0.56 -12.49 10.46
CA GLN A 289 1.99 -12.72 10.66
C GLN A 289 2.70 -13.02 9.33
N LYS A 290 2.11 -13.89 8.48
CA LYS A 290 2.66 -14.17 7.14
C LYS A 290 2.69 -12.92 6.26
N ALA A 291 1.59 -12.17 6.20
CA ALA A 291 1.54 -10.92 5.43
C ALA A 291 2.58 -9.90 5.92
N THR A 292 2.82 -9.84 7.23
CA THR A 292 3.85 -8.96 7.81
C THR A 292 5.25 -9.38 7.36
N LEU A 293 5.55 -10.69 7.34
CA LEU A 293 6.83 -11.20 6.83
C LEU A 293 7.02 -10.92 5.34
N GLU A 294 5.96 -11.03 4.53
CA GLU A 294 5.99 -10.67 3.11
C GLU A 294 6.31 -9.19 2.89
N ILE A 295 5.67 -8.30 3.65
CA ILE A 295 5.94 -6.85 3.59
C ILE A 295 7.39 -6.55 3.99
N GLN A 296 7.92 -7.21 5.03
CA GLN A 296 9.34 -7.07 5.40
C GLN A 296 10.27 -7.53 4.25
N GLY A 297 9.91 -8.61 3.56
CA GLY A 297 10.63 -9.06 2.36
C GLY A 297 10.64 -8.00 1.25
N VAL A 298 9.48 -7.39 0.98
CA VAL A 298 9.35 -6.30 0.00
C VAL A 298 10.18 -5.08 0.41
N ALA A 299 10.11 -4.66 1.67
CA ALA A 299 10.89 -3.53 2.19
C ALA A 299 12.40 -3.79 2.05
N SER A 300 12.84 -5.01 2.35
CA SER A 300 14.25 -5.39 2.18
C SER A 300 14.69 -5.38 0.72
N SER A 301 13.90 -5.94 -0.19
CA SER A 301 14.20 -5.90 -1.62
C SER A 301 14.18 -4.47 -2.17
N MET A 302 13.30 -3.61 -1.65
CA MET A 302 13.27 -2.19 -2.00
C MET A 302 14.55 -1.48 -1.57
N ARG A 303 15.07 -1.74 -0.37
CA ARG A 303 16.35 -1.18 0.10
C ARG A 303 17.51 -1.59 -0.82
N GLU A 304 17.59 -2.87 -1.18
CA GLU A 304 18.62 -3.39 -2.10
C GLU A 304 18.56 -2.70 -3.46
N LYS A 305 17.38 -2.70 -4.11
CA LYS A 305 17.20 -2.07 -5.43
C LYS A 305 17.47 -0.57 -5.40
N THR A 306 17.09 0.12 -4.33
CA THR A 306 17.36 1.55 -4.17
C THR A 306 18.85 1.82 -4.07
N ASN A 307 19.60 0.98 -3.34
CA ASN A 307 21.05 1.11 -3.22
C ASN A 307 21.76 0.85 -4.57
N ASP A 308 21.34 -0.18 -5.31
CA ASP A 308 21.86 -0.46 -6.65
C ASP A 308 21.56 0.68 -7.62
N GLN A 309 20.34 1.23 -7.57
CA GLN A 309 19.96 2.36 -8.40
C GLN A 309 20.74 3.63 -8.05
N ALA A 310 21.10 3.84 -6.78
CA ALA A 310 21.94 4.96 -6.36
C ALA A 310 23.34 4.88 -6.96
N SER A 311 23.95 3.69 -6.95
CA SER A 311 25.23 3.42 -7.61
C SER A 311 25.18 3.71 -9.11
N ARG A 312 24.14 3.20 -9.80
CA ARG A 312 23.95 3.45 -11.24
C ARG A 312 23.73 4.93 -11.55
N THR A 313 22.98 5.63 -10.69
CA THR A 313 22.72 7.07 -10.82
C THR A 313 24.02 7.86 -10.71
N SER A 314 24.88 7.51 -9.74
CA SER A 314 26.19 8.13 -9.57
C SER A 314 27.10 7.94 -10.79
N ASN A 315 27.07 6.77 -11.43
CA ASN A 315 27.87 6.50 -12.62
C ASN A 315 27.40 7.35 -13.82
N VAL A 316 26.09 7.44 -14.04
CA VAL A 316 25.53 8.29 -15.11
C VAL A 316 25.85 9.77 -14.85
N ASP A 317 25.80 10.24 -13.60
CA ASP A 317 26.16 11.62 -13.28
C ASP A 317 27.63 11.91 -13.60
N ALA A 318 28.54 10.96 -13.31
CA ALA A 318 29.96 11.07 -13.69
C ALA A 318 30.18 11.08 -15.22
N GLU A 319 29.43 10.26 -15.97
CA GLU A 319 29.44 10.26 -17.44
C GLU A 319 28.91 11.59 -18.00
N LEU A 320 27.86 12.16 -17.44
CA LEU A 320 27.32 13.46 -17.85
C LEU A 320 28.32 14.60 -17.63
N VAL A 321 29.06 14.58 -16.52
CA VAL A 321 30.14 15.55 -16.27
C VAL A 321 31.22 15.45 -17.34
N THR A 322 31.59 14.23 -17.73
CA THR A 322 32.59 13.99 -18.78
C THR A 322 32.08 14.47 -20.14
N LEU A 323 30.85 14.11 -20.51
CA LEU A 323 30.23 14.50 -21.77
C LEU A 323 30.04 16.02 -21.91
N ARG A 324 29.72 16.73 -20.81
CA ARG A 324 29.67 18.21 -20.80
C ARG A 324 31.01 18.81 -21.20
N LYS A 325 32.10 18.29 -20.64
CA LYS A 325 33.45 18.76 -20.95
C LYS A 325 33.80 18.52 -22.43
N GLU A 326 33.47 17.34 -22.97
CA GLU A 326 33.68 17.03 -24.39
C GLU A 326 32.89 17.97 -25.31
N LEU A 327 31.66 18.34 -24.93
CA LEU A 327 30.85 19.30 -25.69
C LEU A 327 31.39 20.73 -25.65
N GLU A 328 31.94 21.16 -24.52
CA GLU A 328 32.62 22.46 -24.41
C GLU A 328 33.88 22.48 -25.30
N GLU A 329 34.68 21.42 -25.29
CA GLU A 329 35.84 21.27 -26.16
C GLU A 329 35.45 21.25 -27.66
N LEU A 330 34.39 20.52 -28.01
CA LEU A 330 33.83 20.48 -29.37
C LEU A 330 33.35 21.87 -29.82
N SER A 331 32.62 22.59 -28.97
CA SER A 331 32.16 23.95 -29.27
C SER A 331 33.33 24.90 -29.53
N GLY A 332 34.40 24.81 -28.72
CA GLY A 332 35.64 25.55 -28.94
C GLY A 332 36.33 25.19 -30.26
N ALA A 333 36.39 23.90 -30.60
CA ALA A 333 36.99 23.43 -31.86
C ALA A 333 36.18 23.89 -33.08
N VAL A 334 34.85 23.81 -33.04
CA VAL A 334 33.95 24.31 -34.10
C VAL A 334 34.16 25.80 -34.33
N ALA A 335 34.27 26.59 -33.26
CA ALA A 335 34.55 28.02 -33.36
C ALA A 335 35.91 28.31 -34.00
N ALA A 336 36.95 27.54 -33.65
CA ALA A 336 38.27 27.68 -34.25
C ALA A 336 38.30 27.33 -35.74
N ILE A 337 37.67 26.21 -36.15
CA ILE A 337 37.61 25.80 -37.56
C ILE A 337 36.80 26.82 -38.37
N ARG A 338 35.73 27.39 -37.80
CA ARG A 338 34.96 28.45 -38.45
C ARG A 338 35.84 29.65 -38.82
N THR A 339 36.69 30.11 -37.90
CA THR A 339 37.67 31.18 -38.18
C THR A 339 38.61 30.81 -39.32
N VAL A 340 39.14 29.57 -39.33
CA VAL A 340 40.04 29.09 -40.40
C VAL A 340 39.32 29.03 -41.75
N ILE A 341 38.05 28.62 -41.79
CA ILE A 341 37.27 28.63 -43.03
C ILE A 341 37.07 30.05 -43.56
N ASP A 342 36.75 31.00 -42.68
CA ASP A 342 36.57 32.41 -43.07
C ASP A 342 37.89 33.02 -43.60
N GLU A 343 39.04 32.64 -43.04
CA GLU A 343 40.38 33.01 -43.54
C GLU A 343 40.68 32.38 -44.92
N LEU A 344 40.45 31.08 -45.08
CA LEU A 344 40.64 30.37 -46.35
C LEU A 344 39.75 30.90 -47.47
N GLU A 345 38.52 31.30 -47.13
CA GLU A 345 37.59 31.92 -48.07
C GLU A 345 38.12 33.27 -48.55
N THR A 346 38.65 34.08 -47.63
CA THR A 346 39.28 35.36 -47.95
C THR A 346 40.52 35.19 -48.85
N GLU A 347 41.38 34.22 -48.55
CA GLU A 347 42.59 33.94 -49.33
C GLU A 347 42.25 33.39 -50.74
N ARG A 348 41.27 32.48 -50.82
CA ARG A 348 40.71 31.99 -52.09
C ARG A 348 40.21 33.14 -52.95
N ASP A 349 39.44 34.07 -52.39
CA ASP A 349 38.86 35.19 -53.14
C ASP A 349 39.93 36.14 -53.65
N HIS A 350 40.98 36.39 -52.86
CA HIS A 350 42.14 37.13 -53.31
C HIS A 350 42.86 36.44 -54.48
N LEU A 351 43.04 35.12 -54.40
CA LEU A 351 43.67 34.33 -55.46
C LEU A 351 42.82 34.33 -56.75
N ALA A 352 41.51 34.14 -56.62
CA ALA A 352 40.57 34.20 -57.74
C ALA A 352 40.61 35.56 -58.44
N HIS A 353 40.58 36.65 -57.65
CA HIS A 353 40.67 38.01 -58.17
C HIS A 353 41.99 38.27 -58.89
N THR A 354 43.11 37.79 -58.33
CA THR A 354 44.44 37.92 -58.94
C THR A 354 44.50 37.20 -60.29
N LEU A 355 44.00 35.95 -60.34
CA LEU A 355 43.94 35.16 -61.57
C LEU A 355 43.06 35.80 -62.66
N ASP A 356 41.92 36.39 -62.29
CA ASP A 356 41.04 37.09 -63.22
C ASP A 356 41.64 38.42 -63.73
N SER A 357 42.40 39.12 -62.86
CA SER A 357 43.09 40.37 -63.22
C SER A 357 44.27 40.14 -64.18
N GLU A 358 45.05 39.08 -63.98
CA GLU A 358 46.16 38.71 -64.87
C GLU A 358 45.68 38.10 -66.20
N ALA A 359 44.48 37.51 -66.26
CA ALA A 359 43.91 37.01 -67.50
C ALA A 359 43.38 38.12 -68.43
N SER A 360 43.16 39.33 -67.92
CA SER A 360 42.69 40.49 -68.70
C SER A 360 43.82 41.38 -69.26
N HIS A 361 45.08 41.10 -68.90
CA HIS A 361 46.28 41.78 -69.37
C HIS A 361 47.10 40.86 -70.29
#